data_AF-A0A3B8I7U1-F1
#
_entry.id   AF-A0A3B8I7U1-F1
#
_cell.length_a   1.000
_cell.length_b   1.000
_cell.length_c   1.000
_cell.angle_alpha   90.00
_cell.angle_beta   90.00
_cell.angle_gamma   90.00
#
_symmetry.space_group_name_H-M   'P 1'
#
loop_
_entity.id
_entity.type
_entity.pdbx_description
1 polymer ?
#
loop_
_entity_poly.entity_id
_entity_poly.type
_entity_poly.pdbx_seq_one_letter_code
_entity_poly.pdbx_strand_id
1 'polypeptide(L)'
;MAYLFDSFAGWKAYSEERNLSLHQVVMEYEALQRGATEAEVWEGLQKAYAVMKDAVKTGLEEDMTSRSGMINNGAKKVYRHPVTVLSPEFQKLISRALAAKEVNSCMGRGVAAPTAGASGILPGTMVTLQELHDLPDAKILEGLLLGAGVALILEQRASLAGAVGGCQAETGSAAAMAAGA
;
A
#
# COMPACT_ATOMS: atom_id res chain seq x y z
N MET A 1 -26.44 4.01 -7.13
CA MET A 1 -25.36 4.03 -8.15
C MET A 1 -24.12 4.55 -7.43
N ALA A 2 -23.03 3.79 -7.45
CA ALA A 2 -21.79 4.18 -6.77
C ALA A 2 -21.05 5.29 -7.53
N TYR A 3 -20.22 6.06 -6.82
CA TYR A 3 -19.33 7.04 -7.44
C TYR A 3 -18.28 6.34 -8.31
N LEU A 4 -18.00 6.88 -9.50
CA LEU A 4 -17.13 6.23 -10.48
C LEU A 4 -15.66 6.69 -10.41
N PHE A 5 -15.24 7.46 -9.41
CA PHE A 5 -13.83 7.83 -9.22
C PHE A 5 -13.18 8.52 -10.43
N ASP A 6 -13.88 9.48 -11.02
CA ASP A 6 -13.35 10.27 -12.15
C ASP A 6 -12.47 11.44 -11.71
N SER A 7 -12.67 12.01 -10.52
CA SER A 7 -11.85 13.11 -10.01
C SER A 7 -11.87 13.21 -8.48
N PHE A 8 -10.82 13.80 -7.89
CA PHE A 8 -10.79 14.08 -6.45
C PHE A 8 -11.88 15.09 -6.03
N ALA A 9 -12.16 16.09 -6.86
CA ALA A 9 -13.20 17.08 -6.60
C ALA A 9 -14.60 16.45 -6.58
N GLY A 10 -14.88 15.56 -7.53
CA GLY A 10 -16.14 14.82 -7.56
C GLY A 10 -16.28 13.84 -6.39
N TRP A 11 -15.20 13.15 -6.01
CA TRP A 11 -15.19 12.27 -4.85
C TRP A 11 -15.56 13.03 -3.56
N LYS A 12 -14.94 14.19 -3.36
CA LYS A 12 -15.24 15.09 -2.24
C LYS A 12 -16.70 15.54 -2.26
N ALA A 13 -17.20 16.04 -3.39
CA ALA A 13 -18.58 16.50 -3.51
C ALA A 13 -19.59 15.38 -3.21
N TYR A 14 -19.38 14.18 -3.74
CA TYR A 14 -20.24 13.02 -3.51
C TYR A 14 -20.24 12.60 -2.03
N SER A 15 -19.08 12.64 -1.37
CA SER A 15 -18.92 12.37 0.06
C SER A 15 -19.69 13.39 0.92
N GLU A 16 -19.56 14.68 0.62
CA GLU A 16 -20.25 15.77 1.33
C GLU A 16 -21.78 15.72 1.13
N GLU A 17 -22.26 15.52 -0.11
CA GLU A 17 -23.70 15.45 -0.41
C GLU A 17 -24.42 14.30 0.28
N ARG A 18 -23.74 13.16 0.45
CA ARG A 18 -24.33 11.96 1.11
C ARG A 18 -23.99 11.83 2.59
N ASN A 19 -23.19 12.75 3.14
CA ASN A 19 -22.67 12.65 4.51
C ASN A 19 -21.98 11.30 4.79
N LEU A 20 -21.19 10.84 3.81
CA LEU A 20 -20.37 9.65 3.91
C LEU A 20 -18.91 10.07 4.10
N SER A 21 -18.16 9.32 4.90
CA SER A 21 -16.71 9.48 4.90
C SER A 21 -16.09 8.96 3.59
N LEU A 22 -14.89 9.45 3.25
CA LEU A 22 -14.25 9.13 1.97
C LEU A 22 -14.09 7.62 1.73
N HIS A 23 -13.74 6.83 2.77
CA HIS A 23 -13.54 5.39 2.65
C HIS A 23 -14.86 4.64 2.44
N GLN A 24 -15.98 5.13 3.00
CA GLN A 24 -17.31 4.56 2.77
C GLN A 24 -17.74 4.70 1.30
N VAL A 25 -17.35 5.79 0.63
CA VAL A 25 -17.61 5.94 -0.81
C VAL A 25 -16.87 4.89 -1.63
N VAL A 26 -15.62 4.55 -1.24
CA VAL A 26 -14.86 3.48 -1.89
C VAL A 26 -15.47 2.11 -1.55
N MET A 27 -15.92 1.89 -0.32
CA MET A 27 -16.62 0.66 0.09
C MET A 27 -17.87 0.43 -0.76
N GLU A 28 -18.71 1.46 -0.96
CA GLU A 28 -19.90 1.36 -1.81
C GLU A 28 -19.54 0.93 -3.25
N TYR A 29 -18.45 1.49 -3.79
CA TYR A 29 -17.96 1.13 -5.12
C TYR A 29 -17.46 -0.31 -5.17
N GLU A 30 -16.58 -0.72 -4.24
CA GLU A 30 -16.01 -2.07 -4.19
C GLU A 30 -17.09 -3.14 -4.02
N ALA A 31 -18.02 -2.93 -3.08
CA ALA A 31 -19.14 -3.84 -2.84
C ALA A 31 -20.01 -4.00 -4.10
N LEU A 32 -20.32 -2.89 -4.78
CA LEU A 32 -21.13 -2.91 -6.00
C LEU A 32 -20.39 -3.57 -7.18
N GLN A 33 -19.13 -3.21 -7.43
CA GLN A 33 -18.36 -3.75 -8.55
C GLN A 33 -18.08 -5.24 -8.41
N ARG A 34 -17.85 -5.72 -7.18
CA ARG A 34 -17.55 -7.13 -6.91
C ARG A 34 -18.80 -7.98 -6.69
N GLY A 35 -19.97 -7.35 -6.56
CA GLY A 35 -21.19 -8.03 -6.12
C GLY A 35 -21.01 -8.67 -4.74
N ALA A 36 -20.22 -8.03 -3.88
CA ALA A 36 -19.82 -8.54 -2.56
C ALA A 36 -20.47 -7.71 -1.44
N THR A 37 -20.60 -8.31 -0.27
CA THR A 37 -20.97 -7.61 0.94
C THR A 37 -19.80 -6.79 1.49
N GLU A 38 -20.11 -5.75 2.26
CA GLU A 38 -19.09 -4.95 2.95
C GLU A 38 -18.18 -5.81 3.84
N ALA A 39 -18.74 -6.82 4.51
CA ALA A 39 -17.96 -7.75 5.34
C ALA A 39 -16.91 -8.54 4.53
N GLU A 40 -17.25 -8.99 3.32
CA GLU A 40 -16.31 -9.70 2.44
C GLU A 40 -15.19 -8.78 1.92
N VAL A 41 -15.50 -7.50 1.67
CA VAL A 41 -14.49 -6.50 1.29
C VAL A 41 -13.51 -6.28 2.45
N TRP A 42 -14.02 -6.09 3.67
CA TRP A 42 -13.19 -5.96 4.87
C TRP A 42 -12.32 -7.19 5.13
N GLU A 43 -12.88 -8.40 4.99
CA GLU A 43 -12.13 -9.64 5.13
C GLU A 43 -11.01 -9.75 4.08
N GLY A 44 -11.28 -9.35 2.84
CA GLY A 44 -10.29 -9.28 1.77
C GLY A 44 -9.13 -8.32 2.10
N LEU A 45 -9.46 -7.12 2.58
CA LEU A 45 -8.46 -6.13 3.01
C LEU A 45 -7.65 -6.63 4.19
N GLN A 46 -8.27 -7.29 5.17
CA GLN A 46 -7.58 -7.87 6.31
C GLN A 46 -6.59 -8.95 5.87
N LYS A 47 -6.98 -9.83 4.95
CA LYS A 47 -6.08 -10.84 4.37
C LYS A 47 -4.91 -10.19 3.63
N ALA A 48 -5.18 -9.18 2.80
CA ALA A 48 -4.12 -8.44 2.10
C ALA A 48 -3.15 -7.77 3.07
N TYR A 49 -3.66 -7.11 4.12
CA TYR A 49 -2.83 -6.45 5.11
C TYR A 49 -2.02 -7.45 5.95
N ALA A 50 -2.57 -8.62 6.27
CA ALA A 50 -1.83 -9.69 6.93
C ALA A 50 -0.63 -10.16 6.07
N VAL A 51 -0.82 -10.32 4.75
CA VAL A 51 0.28 -10.66 3.83
C VAL A 51 1.29 -9.52 3.72
N MET A 52 0.85 -8.26 3.75
CA MET A 52 1.74 -7.09 3.80
C MET A 52 2.62 -7.09 5.07
N LYS A 53 2.03 -7.34 6.25
CA LYS A 53 2.76 -7.49 7.52
C LYS A 53 3.77 -8.63 7.46
N ASP A 54 3.35 -9.77 6.93
CA ASP A 54 4.19 -10.96 6.75
C ASP A 54 5.39 -10.71 5.82
N ALA A 55 5.19 -9.99 4.71
CA ALA A 55 6.28 -9.63 3.80
C ALA A 55 7.31 -8.71 4.47
N VAL A 56 6.87 -7.72 5.25
CA VAL A 56 7.77 -6.85 6.02
C VAL A 56 8.58 -7.66 7.03
N LYS A 57 7.90 -8.53 7.79
CA LYS A 57 8.54 -9.39 8.79
C LYS A 57 9.57 -10.32 8.13
N THR A 58 9.15 -11.03 7.09
CA THR A 58 10.00 -11.97 6.33
C THR A 58 11.26 -11.28 5.81
N GLY A 59 11.15 -10.10 5.19
CA GLY A 59 12.32 -9.39 4.67
C GLY A 59 13.29 -8.88 5.75
N LEU A 60 12.81 -8.66 6.98
CA LEU A 60 13.65 -8.26 8.12
C LEU A 60 14.27 -9.44 8.88
N GLU A 61 13.66 -10.62 8.82
CA GLU A 61 14.08 -11.80 9.59
C GLU A 61 14.84 -12.83 8.72
N GLU A 62 14.30 -13.19 7.55
CA GLU A 62 14.78 -14.28 6.69
C GLU A 62 15.83 -13.83 5.66
N ASP A 63 16.69 -14.73 5.18
CA ASP A 63 17.75 -14.37 4.22
C ASP A 63 17.18 -13.87 2.88
N MET A 64 17.44 -12.60 2.56
CA MET A 64 17.00 -11.96 1.32
C MET A 64 18.15 -11.87 0.32
N THR A 65 18.49 -13.02 -0.27
CA THR A 65 19.45 -13.09 -1.38
C THR A 65 18.74 -13.50 -2.67
N SER A 66 18.70 -12.61 -3.67
CA SER A 66 18.05 -12.91 -4.94
C SER A 66 18.88 -13.88 -5.78
N ARG A 67 18.24 -14.61 -6.69
CA ARG A 67 18.93 -15.50 -7.65
C ARG A 67 19.97 -14.77 -8.52
N SER A 68 19.75 -13.49 -8.79
CA SER A 68 20.68 -12.65 -9.53
C SER A 68 21.87 -12.14 -8.71
N GLY A 69 21.83 -12.28 -7.37
CA GLY A 69 22.81 -11.71 -6.45
C GLY A 69 22.71 -10.18 -6.29
N MET A 70 21.78 -9.51 -6.97
CA MET A 70 21.61 -8.06 -6.88
C MET A 70 20.94 -7.61 -5.58
N ILE A 71 20.08 -8.45 -5.00
CA ILE A 71 19.51 -8.24 -3.66
C ILE A 71 20.30 -9.07 -2.67
N ASN A 72 20.73 -8.43 -1.57
CA ASN A 72 21.48 -9.05 -0.49
C ASN A 72 21.20 -8.31 0.83
N ASN A 73 20.09 -8.67 1.49
CA ASN A 73 19.70 -8.22 2.83
C ASN A 73 19.82 -6.68 3.04
N GLY A 74 19.48 -5.88 2.03
CA GLY A 74 19.57 -4.43 2.05
C GLY A 74 18.66 -3.83 3.11
N ALA A 75 17.46 -4.37 3.28
CA ALA A 75 16.52 -3.95 4.32
C ALA A 75 17.13 -4.06 5.72
N LYS A 76 17.77 -5.20 6.03
CA LYS A 76 18.44 -5.45 7.31
C LYS A 76 19.64 -4.54 7.53
N LYS A 77 20.42 -4.28 6.47
CA LYS A 77 21.55 -3.35 6.52
C LYS A 77 21.08 -1.94 6.88
N VAL A 78 19.99 -1.47 6.26
CA VAL A 78 19.39 -0.18 6.60
C VAL A 78 18.83 -0.20 8.01
N TYR A 79 18.08 -1.24 8.41
CA TYR A 79 17.48 -1.34 9.74
C TYR A 79 18.52 -1.29 10.88
N ARG A 80 19.68 -1.92 10.68
CA ARG A 80 20.77 -2.02 11.67
C ARG A 80 21.80 -0.91 11.55
N HIS A 81 21.66 -0.01 10.58
CA HIS A 81 22.65 1.04 10.37
C HIS A 81 22.71 1.98 11.59
N PRO A 82 23.89 2.29 12.13
CA PRO A 82 24.00 3.10 13.36
C PRO A 82 23.65 4.57 13.16
N VAL A 83 23.72 5.06 11.91
CA VAL A 83 23.42 6.46 11.57
C VAL A 83 22.08 6.53 10.85
N THR A 84 21.14 7.31 11.40
CA THR A 84 19.87 7.68 10.76
C THR A 84 20.08 8.84 9.81
N VAL A 85 19.47 8.80 8.61
CA VAL A 85 19.51 9.93 7.67
C VAL A 85 18.65 11.10 8.14
N LEU A 86 17.43 10.82 8.63
CA LEU A 86 16.48 11.83 9.14
C LEU A 86 16.10 11.54 10.60
N SER A 87 15.44 10.41 10.84
CA SER A 87 15.04 9.97 12.18
C SER A 87 15.01 8.44 12.27
N PRO A 88 14.96 7.86 13.49
CA PRO A 88 14.76 6.43 13.68
C PRO A 88 13.48 5.90 13.01
N GLU A 89 12.39 6.68 13.05
CA GLU A 89 11.10 6.33 12.43
C GLU A 89 11.23 6.29 10.90
N PHE A 90 11.93 7.27 10.32
CA PHE A 90 12.21 7.29 8.89
C PHE A 90 13.09 6.11 8.48
N GLN A 91 14.10 5.76 9.28
CA GLN A 91 14.92 4.57 9.04
C GLN A 91 14.08 3.29 9.09
N LYS A 92 13.19 3.15 10.08
CA LYS A 92 12.23 2.03 10.16
C LYS A 92 11.34 1.98 8.91
N LEU A 93 10.73 3.08 8.51
CA LEU A 93 9.91 3.18 7.29
C LEU A 93 10.65 2.65 6.06
N ILE A 94 11.83 3.19 5.77
CA ILE A 94 12.62 2.80 4.60
C ILE A 94 13.03 1.34 4.68
N SER A 95 13.48 0.85 5.84
CA SER A 95 13.86 -0.55 6.00
C SER A 95 12.69 -1.51 5.77
N ARG A 96 11.47 -1.15 6.17
CA ARG A 96 10.26 -1.97 5.98
C ARG A 96 9.80 -1.97 4.53
N ALA A 97 9.88 -0.82 3.87
CA ALA A 97 9.59 -0.72 2.44
C ALA A 97 10.57 -1.57 1.61
N LEU A 98 11.86 -1.52 1.95
CA LEU A 98 12.87 -2.40 1.37
C LEU A 98 12.58 -3.86 1.70
N ALA A 99 12.25 -4.22 2.94
CA ALA A 99 12.01 -5.60 3.36
C ALA A 99 10.91 -6.26 2.51
N ALA A 100 9.75 -5.61 2.41
CA ALA A 100 8.65 -6.11 1.58
C ALA A 100 9.04 -6.18 0.08
N LYS A 101 9.81 -5.20 -0.41
CA LYS A 101 10.29 -5.22 -1.81
C LYS A 101 11.31 -6.32 -2.07
N GLU A 102 12.16 -6.65 -1.11
CA GLU A 102 13.14 -7.72 -1.19
C GLU A 102 12.46 -9.07 -1.22
N VAL A 103 11.41 -9.30 -0.43
CA VAL A 103 10.57 -10.51 -0.52
C VAL A 103 10.03 -10.69 -1.93
N ASN A 104 9.44 -9.65 -2.52
CA ASN A 104 8.99 -9.70 -3.92
C ASN A 104 10.15 -10.00 -4.88
N SER A 105 11.32 -9.38 -4.69
CA SER A 105 12.49 -9.56 -5.56
C SER A 105 13.13 -10.94 -5.42
N CYS A 106 12.89 -11.64 -4.31
CA CYS A 106 13.27 -13.02 -4.07
C CYS A 106 12.14 -14.02 -4.40
N MET A 107 11.10 -13.59 -5.12
CA MET A 107 9.95 -14.41 -5.52
C MET A 107 9.14 -14.97 -4.34
N GLY A 108 9.19 -14.31 -3.18
CA GLY A 108 8.35 -14.60 -2.03
C GLY A 108 6.93 -14.07 -2.21
N ARG A 109 6.06 -14.39 -1.25
CA ARG A 109 4.67 -13.94 -1.26
C ARG A 109 4.56 -12.47 -0.88
N GLY A 110 3.87 -11.67 -1.70
CA GLY A 110 3.60 -10.26 -1.44
C GLY A 110 2.24 -9.83 -2.02
N VAL A 111 1.91 -8.55 -1.85
CA VAL A 111 0.68 -7.94 -2.38
C VAL A 111 1.06 -6.85 -3.38
N ALA A 112 0.43 -6.86 -4.56
CA ALA A 112 0.59 -5.78 -5.53
C ALA A 112 -0.09 -4.50 -5.01
N ALA A 113 0.59 -3.37 -5.11
CA ALA A 113 0.13 -2.11 -4.55
C ALA A 113 0.74 -0.88 -5.26
N PRO A 114 0.27 -0.49 -6.46
CA PRO A 114 -0.69 -1.18 -7.31
C PRO A 114 -0.05 -2.29 -8.17
N THR A 115 1.28 -2.31 -8.28
CA THR A 115 2.03 -3.34 -9.03
C THR A 115 2.91 -4.15 -8.08
N ALA A 116 3.41 -5.30 -8.56
CA ALA A 116 4.47 -6.04 -7.88
C ALA A 116 5.77 -5.22 -7.79
N GLY A 117 6.01 -4.34 -8.77
CA GLY A 117 7.14 -3.40 -8.81
C GLY A 117 7.16 -2.44 -7.63
N ALA A 118 6.00 -1.92 -7.23
CA ALA A 118 5.85 -0.95 -6.14
C ALA A 118 5.39 -1.55 -4.79
N SER A 119 5.29 -2.88 -4.71
CA SER A 119 4.74 -3.64 -3.56
C SER A 119 5.34 -3.37 -2.19
N GLY A 120 6.49 -2.69 -2.09
CA GLY A 120 7.11 -2.33 -0.81
C GLY A 120 6.52 -1.09 -0.14
N ILE A 121 5.90 -0.17 -0.89
CA ILE A 121 5.57 1.17 -0.38
C ILE A 121 4.43 1.13 0.64
N LEU A 122 3.27 0.60 0.25
CA LEU A 122 2.12 0.49 1.15
C LEU A 122 2.43 -0.31 2.42
N PRO A 123 3.00 -1.53 2.37
CA PRO A 123 3.37 -2.24 3.60
C PRO A 123 4.36 -1.46 4.46
N GLY A 124 5.38 -0.85 3.86
CA GLY A 124 6.37 -0.05 4.58
C GLY A 124 5.73 1.10 5.35
N THR A 125 4.83 1.85 4.69
CA THR A 125 4.11 2.97 5.30
C THR A 125 3.12 2.49 6.36
N MET A 126 2.22 1.57 6.02
CA MET A 126 1.12 1.17 6.89
C MET A 126 1.60 0.46 8.16
N VAL A 127 2.58 -0.44 8.06
CA VAL A 127 3.15 -1.11 9.25
C VAL A 127 3.90 -0.12 10.14
N THR A 128 4.53 0.91 9.55
CA THR A 128 5.22 1.94 10.33
C THR A 128 4.27 2.87 11.04
N LEU A 129 3.23 3.38 10.36
CA LEU A 129 2.22 4.21 10.99
C LEU A 129 1.46 3.44 12.07
N GLN A 130 1.13 2.17 11.81
CA GLN A 130 0.46 1.32 12.79
C GLN A 130 1.26 1.23 14.10
N GLU A 131 2.54 0.89 14.02
CA GLU A 131 3.39 0.77 15.22
C GLU A 131 3.64 2.12 15.89
N LEU A 132 3.90 3.17 15.10
CA LEU A 132 4.29 4.48 15.63
C LEU A 132 3.15 5.15 16.42
N HIS A 133 1.92 4.93 15.99
CA HIS A 133 0.73 5.59 16.56
C HIS A 133 -0.22 4.64 17.28
N ASP A 134 0.17 3.38 17.48
CA ASP A 134 -0.64 2.33 18.12
C ASP A 134 -2.05 2.22 17.50
N LEU A 135 -2.10 2.23 16.15
CA LEU A 135 -3.37 2.25 15.44
C LEU A 135 -4.02 0.86 15.40
N PRO A 136 -5.33 0.76 15.62
CA PRO A 136 -6.03 -0.52 15.45
C PRO A 136 -6.01 -0.94 13.97
N ASP A 137 -6.02 -2.24 13.71
CA ASP A 137 -6.06 -2.80 12.34
C ASP A 137 -7.19 -2.14 11.52
N ALA A 138 -8.36 -1.92 12.12
CA ALA A 138 -9.50 -1.26 11.46
C ALA A 138 -9.13 0.09 10.82
N LYS A 139 -8.33 0.93 11.49
CA LYS A 139 -7.91 2.23 10.93
C LYS A 139 -6.94 2.08 9.77
N ILE A 140 -6.08 1.06 9.81
CA ILE A 140 -5.21 0.76 8.67
C ILE A 140 -6.02 0.25 7.48
N LEU A 141 -7.04 -0.58 7.70
CA LEU A 141 -7.90 -1.06 6.63
C LEU A 141 -8.71 0.07 5.98
N GLU A 142 -9.23 1.02 6.76
CA GLU A 142 -9.85 2.25 6.24
C GLU A 142 -8.87 3.03 5.34
N GLY A 143 -7.62 3.23 5.78
CA GLY A 143 -6.58 3.88 5.00
C GLY A 143 -6.25 3.13 3.70
N LEU A 144 -6.07 1.81 3.76
CA LEU A 144 -5.85 1.00 2.56
C LEU A 144 -6.99 1.13 1.54
N LEU A 145 -8.23 1.20 2.02
CA LEU A 145 -9.40 1.41 1.18
C LEU A 145 -9.40 2.83 0.57
N LEU A 146 -9.02 3.87 1.31
CA LEU A 146 -8.80 5.21 0.76
C LEU A 146 -7.71 5.22 -0.32
N GLY A 147 -6.59 4.54 -0.07
CA GLY A 147 -5.50 4.37 -1.03
C GLY A 147 -5.99 3.70 -2.32
N ALA A 148 -6.89 2.72 -2.24
CA ALA A 148 -7.54 2.13 -3.41
C ALA A 148 -8.38 3.16 -4.19
N GLY A 149 -9.13 4.02 -3.49
CA GLY A 149 -9.87 5.14 -4.11
C GLY A 149 -8.97 6.10 -4.89
N VAL A 150 -7.78 6.42 -4.35
CA VAL A 150 -6.75 7.19 -5.07
C VAL A 150 -6.29 6.44 -6.33
N ALA A 151 -6.03 5.14 -6.24
CA ALA A 151 -5.62 4.32 -7.38
C ALA A 151 -6.67 4.29 -8.50
N LEU A 152 -7.97 4.21 -8.16
CA LEU A 152 -9.07 4.25 -9.13
C LEU A 152 -9.06 5.54 -9.97
N ILE A 153 -8.84 6.69 -9.33
CA ILE A 153 -8.73 7.98 -10.04
C ILE A 153 -7.50 8.01 -10.95
N LEU A 154 -6.37 7.49 -10.45
CA LEU A 154 -5.13 7.44 -11.24
C LEU A 154 -5.28 6.53 -12.46
N GLU A 155 -5.91 5.36 -12.31
CA GLU A 155 -6.13 4.39 -13.39
C GLU A 155 -7.01 4.96 -14.52
N GLN A 156 -8.00 5.79 -14.20
CA GLN A 156 -8.83 6.43 -15.22
C GLN A 156 -8.09 7.48 -16.05
N ARG A 157 -7.03 8.07 -15.48
CA ARG A 157 -6.34 9.23 -16.08
C ARG A 157 -4.94 8.90 -16.60
N ALA A 158 -4.37 7.79 -16.15
CA ALA A 158 -3.01 7.37 -16.47
C ALA A 158 -2.86 5.84 -16.37
N SER A 159 -1.85 5.32 -17.06
CA SER A 159 -1.46 3.92 -16.86
C SER A 159 -0.82 3.74 -15.49
N LEU A 160 -1.18 2.66 -14.79
CA LEU A 160 -0.49 2.19 -13.59
C LEU A 160 0.69 1.25 -13.91
N ALA A 161 0.90 0.90 -15.18
CA ALA A 161 1.96 -0.01 -15.58
C ALA A 161 3.26 0.73 -15.84
N GLY A 162 4.33 0.31 -15.19
CA GLY A 162 5.67 0.88 -15.35
C GLY A 162 6.23 0.67 -16.74
N ALA A 163 5.81 -0.41 -17.42
CA ALA A 163 6.13 -0.65 -18.82
C ALA A 163 5.59 0.42 -19.77
N VAL A 164 4.54 1.14 -19.38
CA VAL A 164 3.90 2.19 -20.19
C VAL A 164 4.30 3.58 -19.73
N GLY A 165 4.21 3.84 -18.41
CA GLY A 165 4.40 5.18 -17.84
C GLY A 165 5.67 5.36 -17.02
N GLY A 166 6.59 4.37 -16.98
CA GLY A 166 7.81 4.42 -16.18
C GLY A 166 7.59 4.32 -14.67
N CYS A 167 8.62 4.58 -13.87
CA CYS A 167 8.55 4.43 -12.40
C CYS A 167 7.51 5.34 -11.73
N GLN A 168 7.18 6.49 -12.31
CA GLN A 168 6.12 7.36 -11.81
C GLN A 168 4.73 6.69 -11.86
N ALA A 169 4.48 5.83 -12.86
CA ALA A 169 3.22 5.12 -13.00
C ALA A 169 3.02 4.03 -11.94
N GLU A 170 4.10 3.42 -11.44
CA GLU A 170 4.02 2.40 -10.40
C GLU A 170 4.34 2.96 -9.01
N THR A 171 5.59 3.35 -8.80
CA THR A 171 6.13 3.81 -7.53
C THR A 171 5.53 5.15 -7.13
N GLY A 172 5.32 6.05 -8.10
CA GLY A 172 4.65 7.33 -7.86
C GLY A 172 3.18 7.15 -7.46
N SER A 173 2.46 6.27 -8.17
CA SER A 173 1.09 5.90 -7.82
C SER A 173 1.00 5.27 -6.43
N ALA A 174 1.88 4.32 -6.10
CA ALA A 174 1.93 3.71 -4.78
C ALA A 174 2.24 4.73 -3.67
N ALA A 175 3.11 5.70 -3.93
CA ALA A 175 3.38 6.79 -3.00
C ALA A 175 2.14 7.70 -2.81
N ALA A 176 1.41 8.00 -3.89
CA ALA A 176 0.16 8.76 -3.82
C ALA A 176 -0.94 8.00 -3.05
N MET A 177 -1.06 6.68 -3.30
CA MET A 177 -1.96 5.81 -2.54
C MET A 177 -1.61 5.82 -1.05
N ALA A 178 -0.32 5.67 -0.71
CA ALA A 178 0.14 5.69 0.68
C ALA A 178 -0.04 7.06 1.37
N ALA A 179 -0.01 8.16 0.61
CA ALA A 179 -0.22 9.50 1.14
C ALA A 179 -1.72 9.84 1.33
N GLY A 180 -2.60 9.25 0.53
CA GLY A 180 -4.05 9.41 0.67
C GLY A 180 -4.68 8.47 1.71
N ALA A 181 -3.98 7.39 2.04
CA ALA A 181 -4.35 6.40 3.05
C ALA A 181 -4.05 6.89 4.47
#